data_AF-A0A3B8RP51-F1
#
_entry.id   AF-A0A3B8RP51-F1
#
_cell.length_a   1.000
_cell.length_b   1.000
_cell.length_c   1.000
_cell.angle_alpha   90.00
_cell.angle_beta   90.00
_cell.angle_gamma   90.00
#
_symmetry.space_group_name_H-M   'P 1'
#
loop_
_entity.id
_entity.type
_entity.pdbx_description
1 polymer ?
#
loop_
_entity_poly.entity_id
_entity_poly.type
_entity_poly.pdbx_seq_one_letter_code
_entity_poly.pdbx_strand_id
1 'polypeptide(L)'
;MIIQPDKPKCHCGIFGIFGAQHAALQTYYGLHALQHRGQEASGIVSKNINSRGHNVFNIHKGVGLVTEVFADQSVFHSSLPGTAAIGHNRYSTTGASKSRKNIQPFVVNYRLGNLAVAHNG
;
A
#
# COMPACT_ATOMS: atom_id res chain seq x y z
N MET A 1 -12.77 -22.55 -31.21
CA MET A 1 -11.89 -21.56 -30.55
C MET A 1 -12.79 -20.58 -29.83
N ILE A 2 -12.96 -20.71 -28.51
CA ILE A 2 -13.83 -19.82 -27.73
C ILE A 2 -13.01 -18.55 -27.48
N ILE A 3 -13.41 -17.44 -28.11
CA ILE A 3 -12.85 -16.12 -27.81
C ILE A 3 -13.33 -15.78 -26.39
N GLN A 4 -12.44 -15.88 -25.40
CA GLN A 4 -12.75 -15.33 -24.09
C GLN A 4 -12.91 -13.82 -24.26
N PRO A 5 -14.04 -13.23 -23.84
CA PRO A 5 -14.21 -11.79 -23.90
C PRO A 5 -13.11 -11.13 -23.06
N ASP A 6 -12.47 -10.11 -23.64
CA ASP A 6 -11.51 -9.25 -22.96
C ASP A 6 -12.25 -8.45 -21.89
N LYS A 7 -12.46 -9.08 -20.73
CA LYS A 7 -13.04 -8.46 -19.55
C LYS A 7 -11.91 -7.81 -18.74
N PRO A 8 -12.15 -6.67 -18.08
CA PRO A 8 -11.18 -6.12 -17.15
C PRO A 8 -10.79 -7.19 -16.14
N LYS A 9 -9.53 -7.66 -16.21
CA LYS A 9 -8.99 -8.49 -15.14
C LYS A 9 -8.83 -7.56 -13.95
N CYS A 10 -9.45 -7.89 -12.82
CA CYS A 10 -9.22 -7.15 -11.59
C CYS A 10 -7.74 -7.33 -11.25
N HIS A 11 -6.97 -6.28 -11.43
CA HIS A 11 -5.59 -6.21 -10.97
C HIS A 11 -5.52 -5.33 -9.74
N CYS A 12 -4.38 -5.34 -9.04
CA CYS A 12 -4.14 -4.58 -7.83
C CYS A 12 -4.53 -3.09 -7.94
N GLY A 13 -4.90 -2.46 -6.83
CA GLY A 13 -5.05 -1.00 -6.73
C GLY A 13 -3.76 -0.36 -6.21
N ILE A 14 -3.37 0.79 -6.74
CA ILE A 14 -2.23 1.58 -6.22
C ILE A 14 -2.69 3.01 -6.02
N PHE A 15 -2.23 3.62 -4.94
CA PHE A 15 -2.41 5.05 -4.68
C PHE A 15 -1.08 5.64 -4.21
N GLY A 16 -0.80 6.90 -4.58
CA GLY A 16 0.39 7.61 -4.14
C GLY A 16 0.10 9.09 -3.95
N ILE A 17 0.69 9.69 -2.92
CA ILE A 17 0.53 11.11 -2.59
C ILE A 17 1.83 11.69 -2.05
N PHE A 18 2.07 12.97 -2.34
CA PHE A 18 3.26 13.71 -1.94
C PHE A 18 2.88 15.13 -1.52
N GLY A 19 3.56 15.67 -0.50
CA GLY A 19 3.40 17.05 -0.04
C GLY A 19 2.16 17.30 0.83
N ALA A 20 1.57 16.26 1.44
CA ALA A 20 0.33 16.39 2.21
C ALA A 20 0.52 16.05 3.69
N GLN A 21 -0.02 16.85 4.60
CA GLN A 21 0.21 16.73 6.06
C GLN A 21 -0.17 15.36 6.66
N HIS A 22 -1.20 14.71 6.10
CA HIS A 22 -1.70 13.40 6.55
C HIS A 22 -1.71 12.39 5.39
N ALA A 23 -0.55 12.24 4.74
CA ALA A 23 -0.39 11.44 3.52
C ALA A 23 -0.92 10.00 3.65
N ALA A 24 -0.70 9.34 4.79
CA ALA A 24 -1.16 7.98 5.03
C ALA A 24 -2.70 7.87 5.12
N LEU A 25 -3.36 8.82 5.79
CA LEU A 25 -4.83 8.83 5.90
C LEU A 25 -5.49 9.11 4.55
N GLN A 26 -4.94 10.03 3.77
CA GLN A 26 -5.43 10.29 2.40
C GLN A 26 -5.18 9.09 1.48
N THR A 27 -4.05 8.39 1.65
CA THR A 27 -3.78 7.14 0.95
C THR A 27 -4.79 6.06 1.33
N TYR A 28 -5.18 5.96 2.61
CA TYR A 28 -6.24 5.05 3.05
C TYR A 28 -7.57 5.32 2.32
N TYR A 29 -8.01 6.57 2.21
CA TYR A 29 -9.23 6.89 1.45
C TYR A 29 -9.11 6.56 -0.03
N GLY A 30 -7.94 6.83 -0.63
CA GLY A 30 -7.65 6.45 -2.02
C GLY A 30 -7.72 4.93 -2.23
N LEU A 31 -7.12 4.15 -1.32
CA LEU A 31 -7.19 2.70 -1.34
C LEU A 31 -8.61 2.18 -1.10
N HIS A 32 -9.37 2.81 -0.21
CA HIS A 32 -10.78 2.46 0.03
C HIS A 32 -11.62 2.67 -1.24
N ALA A 33 -11.44 3.79 -1.96
CA ALA A 33 -12.08 4.01 -3.26
C ALA A 33 -11.67 2.96 -4.31
N LEU A 34 -10.44 2.45 -4.21
CA LEU A 34 -9.89 1.40 -5.07
C LEU A 34 -10.08 -0.03 -4.50
N GLN A 35 -10.94 -0.24 -3.49
CA GLN A 35 -11.13 -1.56 -2.86
C GLN A 35 -11.60 -2.64 -3.87
N HIS A 36 -12.33 -2.24 -4.90
CA HIS A 36 -12.76 -3.12 -5.98
C HIS A 36 -11.60 -3.69 -6.82
N ARG A 37 -10.38 -3.14 -6.68
CA ARG A 37 -9.15 -3.58 -7.36
C ARG A 37 -8.27 -4.51 -6.49
N GLY A 38 -8.80 -5.11 -5.43
CA GLY A 38 -8.05 -6.08 -4.61
C GLY A 38 -8.62 -6.16 -3.21
N GLN A 39 -8.91 -7.37 -2.72
CA GLN A 39 -9.61 -7.60 -1.45
C GLN A 39 -8.82 -8.52 -0.51
N GLU A 40 -7.69 -9.05 -0.98
CA GLU A 40 -6.94 -10.09 -0.29
C GLU A 40 -5.93 -9.51 0.69
N ALA A 41 -5.39 -8.33 0.43
CA ALA A 41 -4.48 -7.65 1.33
C ALA A 41 -4.38 -6.17 0.99
N SER A 42 -4.06 -5.36 2.00
CA SER A 42 -3.82 -3.93 1.85
C SER A 42 -2.57 -3.50 2.60
N GLY A 43 -1.92 -2.44 2.13
CA GLY A 43 -0.72 -1.91 2.79
C GLY A 43 -0.45 -0.47 2.41
N ILE A 44 0.18 0.26 3.34
CA ILE A 44 0.62 1.63 3.17
C ILE A 44 2.07 1.74 3.67
N VAL A 45 2.89 2.46 2.90
CA VAL A 45 4.19 2.97 3.34
C VAL A 45 4.11 4.49 3.36
N SER A 46 4.40 5.09 4.51
CA SER A 46 4.55 6.55 4.66
C SER A 46 6.01 6.93 4.77
N LYS A 47 6.32 8.19 4.43
CA LYS A 47 7.65 8.77 4.55
C LYS A 47 7.59 10.04 5.38
N ASN A 48 8.38 10.09 6.44
CA ASN A 48 8.65 11.31 7.20
C ASN A 48 10.15 11.62 7.24
N ILE A 49 10.48 12.74 7.87
CA ILE A 49 11.85 13.14 8.19
C ILE A 49 11.98 13.07 9.71
N ASN A 50 13.06 12.46 10.22
CA ASN A 50 13.33 12.42 11.65
C ASN A 50 14.02 13.71 12.14
N SER A 51 14.24 13.83 13.45
CA SER A 51 14.90 15.00 14.06
C SER A 51 16.32 15.27 13.56
N ARG A 52 16.97 14.28 12.91
CA ARG A 52 18.30 14.39 12.31
C ARG A 52 18.27 14.72 10.81
N GLY A 53 17.09 14.99 10.25
CA GLY A 53 16.94 15.30 8.83
C GLY A 53 16.95 14.08 7.90
N HIS A 54 16.94 12.86 8.43
CA HIS A 54 16.97 11.64 7.61
C HIS A 54 15.56 11.19 7.21
N ASN A 55 15.44 10.66 5.99
CA ASN A 55 14.20 10.04 5.51
C ASN A 55 13.94 8.73 6.25
N VAL A 56 12.76 8.60 6.84
CA VAL A 56 12.30 7.38 7.53
C VAL A 56 11.04 6.89 6.84
N PHE A 57 11.02 5.59 6.54
CA PHE A 57 9.88 4.93 5.91
C PHE A 57 9.19 4.06 6.96
N ASN A 58 7.88 4.23 7.10
CA ASN A 58 7.08 3.46 8.03
C ASN A 58 6.07 2.62 7.25
N ILE A 59 5.84 1.39 7.67
CA ILE A 59 5.02 0.43 6.94
C ILE A 59 3.98 -0.20 7.84
N HIS A 60 2.75 -0.24 7.36
CA HIS A 60 1.67 -1.02 7.96
C HIS A 60 0.94 -1.77 6.85
N LYS A 61 0.82 -3.09 7.01
CA LYS A 61 0.21 -3.96 6.00
C LYS A 61 -0.32 -5.26 6.60
N GLY A 62 -1.38 -5.77 6.00
CA GLY A 62 -2.12 -6.93 6.48
C GLY A 62 -2.97 -7.58 5.39
N VAL A 63 -3.45 -8.78 5.70
CA VAL A 63 -4.42 -9.52 4.88
C VAL A 63 -5.80 -8.92 5.10
N GLY A 64 -6.62 -8.91 4.06
CA GLY A 64 -8.00 -8.43 4.10
C GLY A 64 -8.22 -7.05 3.48
N LEU A 65 -9.42 -6.54 3.73
CA LEU A 65 -9.91 -5.27 3.22
C LEU A 65 -9.14 -4.10 3.83
N VAL A 66 -9.19 -2.95 3.17
CA VAL A 66 -8.58 -1.70 3.65
C VAL A 66 -9.10 -1.34 5.04
N THR A 67 -10.41 -1.49 5.27
CA THR A 67 -11.05 -1.21 6.57
C THR A 67 -10.60 -2.17 7.68
N GLU A 68 -10.27 -3.41 7.35
CA GLU A 68 -9.80 -4.42 8.31
C GLU A 68 -8.33 -4.20 8.68
N VAL A 69 -7.49 -3.96 7.66
CA VAL A 69 -6.05 -3.73 7.86
C VAL A 69 -5.79 -2.46 8.66
N PHE A 70 -6.62 -1.43 8.47
CA PHE A 70 -6.50 -0.12 9.13
C PHE A 70 -7.65 0.14 10.12
N ALA A 71 -8.16 -0.89 10.80
CA ALA A 71 -9.27 -0.77 11.75
C ALA A 71 -8.93 0.19 12.90
N ASP A 72 -7.71 0.12 13.43
CA ASP A 72 -7.20 1.09 14.41
C ASP A 72 -6.71 2.35 13.70
N GLN A 73 -7.52 3.41 13.72
CA GLN A 73 -7.21 4.70 13.11
C GLN A 73 -6.01 5.41 13.77
N SER A 74 -5.61 5.03 14.99
CA SER A 74 -4.43 5.60 15.65
C SER A 74 -3.14 5.34 14.86
N VAL A 75 -3.12 4.29 14.04
CA VAL A 75 -1.99 3.91 13.18
C VAL A 75 -1.52 5.04 12.26
N PHE A 76 -2.44 5.90 11.79
CA PHE A 76 -2.11 7.01 10.89
C PHE A 76 -1.27 8.10 11.57
N HIS A 77 -1.33 8.19 12.90
CA HIS A 77 -0.57 9.15 13.69
C HIS A 77 0.65 8.50 14.36
N SER A 78 0.49 7.29 14.90
CA SER A 78 1.53 6.61 15.68
C SER A 78 2.57 5.91 14.82
N SER A 79 2.11 5.25 13.75
CA SER A 79 2.92 4.29 12.99
C SER A 79 3.13 4.68 11.53
N LEU A 80 2.29 5.56 10.97
CA LEU A 80 2.40 6.04 9.59
C LEU A 80 2.49 7.58 9.48
N PRO A 81 3.33 8.27 10.28
CA PRO A 81 3.51 9.70 10.12
C PRO A 81 4.16 10.01 8.76
N GLY A 82 3.92 11.21 8.24
CA GLY A 82 4.68 11.70 7.09
C GLY A 82 3.91 12.53 6.08
N THR A 83 4.67 13.10 5.15
CA THR A 83 4.15 14.01 4.11
C THR A 83 4.05 13.37 2.72
N ALA A 84 4.48 12.12 2.59
CA ALA A 84 4.32 11.33 1.38
C ALA A 84 3.97 9.89 1.75
N ALA A 85 3.19 9.23 0.90
CA ALA A 85 2.83 7.83 1.11
C ALA A 85 2.48 7.15 -0.22
N ILE A 86 2.68 5.83 -0.24
CA ILE A 86 2.17 4.94 -1.29
C ILE A 86 1.37 3.81 -0.65
N GLY A 87 0.35 3.35 -1.37
CA GLY A 87 -0.55 2.31 -0.93
C GLY A 87 -0.80 1.27 -2.00
N HIS A 88 -1.17 0.06 -1.58
CA HIS A 88 -1.48 -1.03 -2.50
C HIS A 88 -2.61 -1.93 -1.97
N ASN A 89 -3.61 -2.19 -2.82
CA ASN A 89 -4.61 -3.25 -2.63
C ASN A 89 -4.25 -4.42 -3.51
N ARG A 90 -4.03 -5.59 -2.91
CA ARG A 90 -3.65 -6.81 -3.62
C ARG A 90 -4.87 -7.55 -4.09
N TYR A 91 -4.90 -7.84 -5.38
CA TYR A 91 -5.72 -8.91 -5.97
C TYR A 91 -4.86 -10.17 -6.11
N SER A 92 -5.31 -11.32 -5.61
CA SER A 92 -4.54 -12.55 -5.69
C SER A 92 -4.90 -13.34 -6.93
N THR A 93 -3.93 -13.51 -7.85
CA THR A 93 -4.06 -14.54 -8.88
C THR A 93 -3.94 -15.93 -8.25
N THR A 94 -4.54 -16.91 -8.90
CA THR A 94 -4.52 -18.32 -8.49
C THR A 94 -3.09 -18.79 -8.22
N GLY A 95 -2.84 -19.40 -7.05
CA GLY A 95 -1.52 -19.95 -6.69
C GLY A 95 -0.61 -19.04 -5.86
N ALA A 96 -0.96 -17.79 -5.62
CA ALA A 96 -0.11 -16.91 -4.81
C ALA A 96 -0.26 -17.19 -3.31
N SER A 97 0.85 -17.51 -2.64
CA SER A 97 0.91 -17.79 -1.20
C SER A 97 0.31 -16.66 -0.35
N LYS A 98 -0.49 -17.03 0.67
CA LYS A 98 -1.05 -16.12 1.71
C LYS A 98 0.02 -15.47 2.60
N SER A 99 1.29 -15.59 2.25
CA SER A 99 2.40 -15.03 3.01
C SER A 99 2.31 -13.50 3.08
N ARG A 100 2.39 -12.98 4.31
CA ARG A 100 2.46 -11.54 4.60
C ARG A 100 3.66 -10.86 3.90
N LYS A 101 4.70 -11.63 3.55
CA LYS A 101 5.87 -11.15 2.80
C LYS A 101 5.52 -10.68 1.38
N ASN A 102 4.43 -11.17 0.80
CA ASN A 102 3.98 -10.83 -0.55
C ASN A 102 3.03 -9.62 -0.59
N ILE A 103 2.74 -9.02 0.57
CA ILE A 103 1.86 -7.86 0.64
C ILE A 103 2.68 -6.61 0.35
N GLN A 104 2.26 -5.87 -0.67
CA GLN A 104 2.84 -4.61 -1.09
C GLN A 104 2.24 -3.44 -0.29
N PRO A 105 2.93 -2.28 -0.21
CA PRO A 105 4.21 -1.96 -0.83
C PRO A 105 5.43 -2.70 -0.23
N PHE A 106 6.47 -2.86 -1.03
CA PHE A 106 7.77 -3.39 -0.60
C PHE A 106 8.70 -2.24 -0.23
N VAL A 107 9.45 -2.41 0.86
CA VAL A 107 10.48 -1.46 1.30
C VAL A 107 11.82 -2.18 1.26
N VAL A 108 12.81 -1.54 0.63
CA VAL A 108 14.18 -2.05 0.51
C VAL A 108 15.15 -0.96 0.92
N ASN A 109 16.14 -1.33 1.72
CA ASN A 109 17.25 -0.46 2.06
C ASN A 109 18.42 -0.82 1.14
N TYR A 110 18.93 0.16 0.41
CA TYR A 110 20.04 0.00 -0.53
C TYR A 110 21.07 1.12 -0.33
N ARG A 111 22.17 1.09 -1.09
CA ARG A 111 23.30 2.00 -0.89
C ARG A 111 22.92 3.50 -0.94
N LEU A 112 21.87 3.88 -1.67
CA LEU A 112 21.44 5.28 -1.79
C LEU A 112 20.27 5.64 -0.85
N GLY A 113 19.90 4.76 0.08
CA GLY A 113 18.87 4.99 1.09
C GLY A 113 17.70 4.01 1.01
N ASN A 114 16.50 4.48 1.36
CA ASN A 114 15.29 3.67 1.41
C ASN A 114 14.51 3.82 0.10
N LEU A 115 14.06 2.69 -0.46
CA LEU A 115 13.18 2.63 -1.63
C LEU A 115 11.89 1.91 -1.25
N ALA A 116 10.74 2.45 -1.66
CA ALA A 116 9.45 1.81 -1.51
C ALA A 116 8.78 1.70 -2.88
N VAL A 117 8.21 0.54 -3.18
CA VAL A 117 7.58 0.26 -4.48
C VAL A 117 6.26 -0.48 -4.31
N ALA A 118 5.27 -0.07 -5.08
CA ALA A 118 4.02 -0.79 -5.31
C ALA A 118 3.87 -0.96 -6.83
N HIS A 119 3.46 -2.13 -7.29
CA HIS A 119 3.27 -2.44 -8.70
C HIS A 119 1.92 -3.13 -8.94
N ASN A 120 1.38 -2.88 -10.13
CA ASN A 120 0.17 -3.48 -10.64
C ASN A 120 0.49 -3.88 -12.07
N GLY A 121 0.69 -5.17 -12.29
CA GLY A 121 1.14 -5.76 -13.55
C GLY A 121 1.50 -7.22 -13.40
#